data_AF-A0A1X7UL56-F1
#
_entry.id   AF-A0A1X7UL56-F1
#
_cell.length_a   1.000
_cell.length_b   1.000
_cell.length_c   1.000
_cell.angle_alpha   90.00
_cell.angle_beta   90.00
_cell.angle_gamma   90.00
#
_symmetry.space_group_name_H-M   'P 1'
#
loop_
_entity.id
_entity.type
_entity.pdbx_description
1 polymer ?
#
loop_
_entity_poly.entity_id
_entity_poly.type
_entity_poly.pdbx_seq_one_letter_code
_entity_poly.pdbx_strand_id
1 'polypeptide(L)'
;MRRYYARFIGGALPYELKLLLQHTFNAGYMSLMQYNDRIKAFDYGFTELIDKPNKLTLRCFQENLKLRYSASEMLLLARIIPFIVGDKIPTDDMHYNCFLQLLKILHIVLSPYISEEMTPYLCVLIEDHHLMFVTLYPD
;
A
#
# COMPACT_ATOMS: atom_id res chain seq x y z
N MET A 1 -21.87 -1.85 -0.71
CA MET A 1 -20.51 -2.00 -0.16
C MET A 1 -19.61 -3.00 -0.93
N ARG A 2 -19.95 -4.30 -1.11
CA ARG A 2 -19.08 -5.32 -1.79
C ARG A 2 -18.44 -4.91 -3.15
N ARG A 3 -19.14 -4.13 -3.99
CA ARG A 3 -18.62 -3.66 -5.29
C ARG A 3 -17.58 -2.52 -5.19
N TYR A 4 -17.58 -1.74 -4.10
CA TYR A 4 -16.62 -0.66 -3.90
C TYR A 4 -15.24 -1.20 -3.48
N TYR A 5 -15.21 -2.26 -2.68
CA TYR A 5 -13.97 -2.94 -2.26
C TYR A 5 -13.14 -3.47 -3.42
N ALA A 6 -13.80 -4.15 -4.37
CA ALA A 6 -13.11 -4.76 -5.51
C ALA A 6 -12.39 -3.71 -6.38
N ARG A 7 -13.00 -2.51 -6.51
CA ARG A 7 -12.43 -1.42 -7.30
C ARG A 7 -11.28 -0.70 -6.56
N PHE A 8 -11.36 -0.60 -5.23
CA PHE A 8 -10.30 -0.03 -4.41
C PHE A 8 -9.06 -0.93 -4.39
N ILE A 9 -9.24 -2.24 -4.14
CA ILE A 9 -8.16 -3.23 -4.04
C ILE A 9 -7.59 -3.59 -5.42
N GLY A 10 -8.39 -3.55 -6.49
CA GLY A 10 -7.94 -3.80 -7.86
C GLY A 10 -7.48 -2.57 -8.64
N GLY A 11 -7.50 -1.38 -8.02
CA GLY A 11 -7.26 -0.10 -8.68
C GLY A 11 -6.32 0.80 -7.89
N ALA A 12 -6.86 1.59 -6.98
CA ALA A 12 -6.14 2.62 -6.24
C ALA A 12 -4.97 2.05 -5.42
N LEU A 13 -5.22 0.98 -4.66
CA LEU A 13 -4.22 0.40 -3.76
C LEU A 13 -2.96 -0.14 -4.47
N PRO A 14 -3.07 -1.01 -5.49
CA PRO A 14 -1.92 -1.45 -6.26
C PRO A 14 -1.15 -0.30 -6.92
N TYR A 15 -1.86 0.72 -7.38
CA TYR A 15 -1.28 1.85 -8.09
C TYR A 15 -0.45 2.73 -7.16
N GLU A 16 -1.02 3.15 -6.02
CA GLU A 16 -0.30 3.98 -5.06
C GLU A 16 0.85 3.22 -4.39
N LEU A 17 0.66 1.92 -4.08
CA LEU A 17 1.75 1.09 -3.57
C LEU A 17 2.92 1.02 -4.55
N LYS A 18 2.63 0.86 -5.85
CA LYS A 18 3.66 0.91 -6.89
C LYS A 18 4.43 2.24 -6.82
N LEU A 19 3.72 3.36 -6.78
CA LEU A 19 4.33 4.69 -6.75
C LEU A 19 5.20 4.89 -5.49
N LEU A 20 4.70 4.48 -4.32
CA LEU A 20 5.47 4.52 -3.08
C LEU A 20 6.76 3.70 -3.18
N LEU A 21 6.69 2.49 -3.73
CA LEU A 21 7.88 1.64 -3.90
C LEU A 21 8.89 2.27 -4.86
N GLN A 22 8.42 2.86 -5.97
CA GLN A 22 9.28 3.60 -6.89
C GLN A 22 9.98 4.77 -6.19
N HIS A 23 9.23 5.58 -5.43
CA HIS A 23 9.78 6.66 -4.62
C HIS A 23 10.83 6.14 -3.63
N THR A 24 10.51 5.08 -2.89
CA THR A 24 11.40 4.47 -1.88
C THR A 24 12.73 4.02 -2.49
N PHE A 25 12.69 3.41 -3.68
CA PHE A 25 13.90 2.95 -4.38
C PHE A 25 14.68 4.12 -5.00
N ASN A 26 14.00 5.09 -5.60
CA ASN A 26 14.62 6.24 -6.26
C ASN A 26 15.28 7.19 -5.24
N ALA A 27 14.65 7.41 -4.09
CA ALA A 27 15.20 8.19 -2.98
C ALA A 27 16.36 7.47 -2.25
N GLY A 28 16.61 6.19 -2.58
CA GLY A 28 17.69 5.41 -1.98
C GLY A 28 17.41 4.97 -0.53
N TYR A 29 16.16 5.08 -0.05
CA TYR A 29 15.78 4.64 1.29
C TYR A 29 15.93 3.12 1.47
N MET A 30 15.74 2.37 0.38
CA MET A 30 15.86 0.92 0.38
C MET A 30 16.32 0.42 -0.99
N SER A 31 17.05 -0.69 -1.04
CA SER A 31 17.32 -1.41 -2.29
C SER A 31 16.31 -2.52 -2.54
N LEU A 32 16.16 -2.93 -3.81
CA LEU A 32 15.31 -4.07 -4.17
C LEU A 32 15.70 -5.36 -3.42
N MET A 33 17.00 -5.57 -3.20
CA MET A 33 17.49 -6.73 -2.46
C MET A 33 17.01 -6.68 -1.01
N GLN A 34 17.20 -5.54 -0.34
CA GLN A 34 16.74 -5.34 1.05
C GLN A 34 15.23 -5.52 1.18
N TYR A 35 14.45 -5.00 0.22
CA TYR A 35 13.01 -5.19 0.19
C TYR A 35 12.64 -6.67 0.11
N ASN A 36 13.22 -7.41 -0.84
CA ASN A 36 12.92 -8.83 -1.03
C ASN A 36 13.36 -9.68 0.17
N ASP A 37 14.49 -9.36 0.79
CA ASP A 37 14.98 -10.06 1.98
C ASP A 37 14.03 -9.85 3.16
N ARG A 38 13.53 -8.62 3.34
CA ARG A 38 12.53 -8.29 4.37
C ARG A 38 11.20 -8.97 4.13
N ILE A 39 10.69 -8.96 2.89
CA ILE A 39 9.47 -9.70 2.52
C ILE A 39 9.64 -11.19 2.80
N LYS A 40 10.81 -11.75 2.52
CA LYS A 40 11.09 -13.17 2.77
C LYS A 40 11.11 -13.49 4.27
N ALA A 41 11.75 -12.62 5.07
CA ALA A 41 12.00 -12.79 6.50
C ALA A 41 10.84 -12.35 7.41
N PHE A 42 9.85 -11.63 6.89
CA PHE A 42 8.66 -11.24 7.64
C PHE A 42 7.95 -12.48 8.21
N ASP A 43 7.49 -12.37 9.45
CA ASP A 43 6.80 -13.46 10.17
C ASP A 43 5.31 -13.43 9.81
N TYR A 44 4.91 -14.31 8.89
CA TYR A 44 3.54 -14.42 8.41
C TYR A 44 2.73 -15.36 9.29
N GLY A 45 1.49 -15.01 9.58
CA GLY A 45 0.56 -15.93 10.24
C GLY A 45 0.32 -17.19 9.40
N PHE A 46 0.00 -18.31 10.06
CA PHE A 46 -0.23 -19.59 9.37
C PHE A 46 -1.25 -19.50 8.23
N THR A 47 -2.33 -18.73 8.43
CA THR A 47 -3.38 -18.50 7.43
C THR A 47 -2.94 -17.56 6.30
N GLU A 48 -1.89 -16.77 6.51
CA GLU A 48 -1.38 -15.76 5.56
C GLU A 48 -0.33 -16.33 4.61
N LEU A 49 0.22 -17.51 4.92
CA LEU A 49 1.22 -18.17 4.08
C LEU A 49 0.74 -18.45 2.66
N ILE A 50 -0.56 -18.66 2.48
CA ILE A 50 -1.20 -18.89 1.17
C ILE A 50 -1.12 -17.64 0.29
N ASP A 51 -1.18 -16.45 0.92
CA ASP A 51 -1.20 -15.15 0.26
C ASP A 51 0.17 -14.45 0.31
N LYS A 52 1.23 -15.14 0.73
CA LYS A 52 2.57 -14.56 0.92
C LYS A 52 3.03 -13.85 -0.37
N PRO A 53 3.38 -12.56 -0.31
CA PRO A 53 3.80 -11.84 -1.50
C PRO A 53 5.07 -12.43 -2.13
N ASN A 54 4.99 -12.69 -3.43
CA ASN A 54 6.14 -13.04 -4.25
C ASN A 54 7.19 -11.93 -4.27
N LYS A 55 8.46 -12.32 -4.39
CA LYS A 55 9.58 -11.38 -4.55
C LYS A 55 9.40 -10.48 -5.77
N LEU A 56 9.77 -9.21 -5.66
CA LEU A 56 9.87 -8.31 -6.80
C LEU A 56 11.11 -8.67 -7.61
N THR A 57 10.92 -8.89 -8.92
CA THR A 57 12.02 -9.22 -9.82
C THR A 57 12.56 -7.97 -10.51
N LEU A 58 13.81 -7.99 -10.97
CA LEU A 58 14.36 -6.90 -11.78
C LEU A 58 13.53 -6.66 -13.05
N ARG A 59 12.91 -7.71 -13.60
CA ARG A 59 11.97 -7.62 -14.72
C ARG A 59 10.73 -6.76 -14.37
N CYS A 60 10.28 -6.76 -13.11
CA CYS A 60 9.19 -5.88 -12.69
C CYS A 60 9.55 -4.41 -12.92
N PHE A 61 10.80 -3.99 -12.66
CA PHE A 61 11.25 -2.62 -12.87
C PHE A 61 11.29 -2.25 -14.36
N GLN A 62 11.71 -3.18 -15.21
CA GLN A 62 11.67 -3.02 -16.67
C GLN A 62 10.24 -2.85 -17.19
N GLU A 63 9.25 -3.43 -16.51
CA GLU A 63 7.83 -3.30 -16.80
C GLU A 63 7.14 -2.18 -15.96
N ASN A 64 7.87 -1.12 -15.61
CA ASN A 64 7.36 0.00 -14.80
C ASN A 64 6.72 -0.46 -13.48
N LEU A 65 7.42 -1.34 -12.76
CA LEU A 65 7.04 -1.93 -11.47
C LEU A 65 5.61 -2.50 -11.45
N LYS A 66 5.24 -3.27 -12.47
CA LYS A 66 3.92 -3.91 -12.53
C LYS A 66 3.76 -4.98 -11.44
N LEU A 67 2.96 -4.68 -10.42
CA LEU A 67 2.61 -5.59 -9.34
C LEU A 67 1.57 -6.61 -9.82
N ARG A 68 1.90 -7.90 -9.81
CA ARG A 68 1.01 -8.99 -10.25
C ARG A 68 0.63 -9.85 -9.04
N TYR A 69 -0.29 -9.33 -8.26
CA TYR A 69 -0.83 -9.99 -7.06
C TYR A 69 -2.34 -10.15 -7.20
N SER A 70 -2.88 -11.22 -6.65
CA SER A 70 -4.31 -11.35 -6.37
C SER A 70 -4.77 -10.30 -5.35
N ALA A 71 -6.08 -10.14 -5.20
CA ALA A 71 -6.64 -9.20 -4.23
C ALA A 71 -6.21 -9.51 -2.79
N SER A 72 -6.13 -10.80 -2.42
CA SER A 72 -5.71 -11.24 -1.09
C SER A 72 -4.22 -10.97 -0.84
N GLU A 73 -3.36 -11.32 -1.80
CA GLU A 73 -1.92 -11.02 -1.75
C GLU A 73 -1.68 -9.50 -1.66
N MET A 74 -2.42 -8.69 -2.43
CA MET A 74 -2.31 -7.23 -2.40
C MET A 74 -2.73 -6.64 -1.06
N LEU A 75 -3.81 -7.16 -0.46
CA LEU A 75 -4.29 -6.70 0.83
C LEU A 75 -3.32 -7.09 1.95
N LEU A 76 -2.77 -8.31 1.91
CA LEU A 76 -1.70 -8.72 2.83
C LEU A 76 -0.49 -7.81 2.67
N LEU A 77 -0.05 -7.57 1.42
CA LEU A 77 1.09 -6.71 1.14
C LEU A 77 0.87 -5.30 1.69
N ALA A 78 -0.27 -4.67 1.41
CA ALA A 78 -0.61 -3.34 1.90
C ALA A 78 -0.52 -3.23 3.43
N ARG A 79 -0.97 -4.26 4.14
CA ARG A 79 -0.92 -4.32 5.61
C ARG A 79 0.50 -4.48 6.15
N ILE A 80 1.36 -5.25 5.48
CA ILE A 80 2.73 -5.48 5.97
C ILE A 80 3.71 -4.39 5.55
N ILE A 81 3.44 -3.66 4.45
CA ILE A 81 4.37 -2.67 3.87
C ILE A 81 4.88 -1.65 4.89
N PRO A 82 4.07 -1.08 5.79
CA PRO A 82 4.58 -0.18 6.82
C PRO A 82 5.69 -0.79 7.69
N PHE A 83 5.61 -2.09 7.97
CA PHE A 83 6.66 -2.81 8.71
C PHE A 83 7.87 -3.16 7.85
N ILE A 84 7.68 -3.30 6.53
CA ILE A 84 8.76 -3.60 5.59
C ILE A 84 9.62 -2.37 5.33
N VAL A 85 9.01 -1.20 5.11
CA VAL A 85 9.74 0.02 4.68
C VAL A 85 9.78 1.14 5.71
N GLY A 86 8.91 1.13 6.72
CA GLY A 86 8.68 2.28 7.59
C GLY A 86 9.86 2.71 8.46
N ASP A 87 10.76 1.80 8.82
CA ASP A 87 12.01 2.15 9.54
C ASP A 87 13.09 2.77 8.64
N LYS A 88 12.88 2.77 7.31
CA LYS A 88 13.82 3.31 6.33
C LYS A 88 13.40 4.62 5.71
N ILE A 89 12.12 4.98 5.83
CA ILE A 89 11.58 6.21 5.26
C ILE A 89 11.49 7.26 6.38
N PRO A 90 11.93 8.52 6.15
CA PRO A 90 11.73 9.61 7.10
C PRO A 90 10.25 9.80 7.48
N THR A 91 9.99 10.14 8.74
CA THR A 91 8.62 10.31 9.25
C THR A 91 7.86 11.47 8.61
N ASP A 92 8.58 12.47 8.12
CA ASP A 92 8.06 13.65 7.41
C ASP A 92 7.94 13.43 5.89
N ASP A 93 8.27 12.24 5.38
CA ASP A 93 8.13 11.93 3.95
C ASP A 93 6.64 11.94 3.54
N MET A 94 6.30 12.87 2.65
CA MET A 94 4.90 13.09 2.26
C MET A 94 4.32 11.94 1.43
N HIS A 95 5.14 11.23 0.64
CA HIS A 95 4.69 10.10 -0.18
C HIS A 95 4.32 8.91 0.71
N TYR A 96 5.11 8.66 1.74
CA TYR A 96 4.79 7.63 2.73
C TYR A 96 3.58 8.00 3.59
N ASN A 97 3.49 9.25 4.03
CA ASN A 97 2.31 9.73 4.77
C ASN A 97 1.02 9.65 3.94
N CYS A 98 1.08 9.95 2.64
CA CYS A 98 -0.03 9.74 1.71
C CYS A 98 -0.49 8.27 1.69
N PHE A 99 0.46 7.33 1.55
CA PHE A 99 0.13 5.90 1.58
C PHE A 99 -0.43 5.44 2.93
N LEU A 100 0.08 5.97 4.05
CA LEU A 100 -0.47 5.66 5.37
C LEU A 100 -1.92 6.16 5.52
N GLN A 101 -2.28 7.28 4.92
CA GLN A 101 -3.67 7.73 4.85
C GLN A 101 -4.54 6.78 4.02
N LEU A 102 -4.05 6.30 2.87
CA LEU A 102 -4.74 5.27 2.09
C LEU A 102 -5.02 4.02 2.92
N LEU A 103 -4.04 3.56 3.72
CA LEU A 103 -4.23 2.41 4.61
C LEU A 103 -5.27 2.67 5.70
N LYS A 104 -5.34 3.90 6.25
CA LYS A 104 -6.39 4.28 7.20
C LYS A 104 -7.78 4.19 6.56
N ILE A 105 -7.94 4.70 5.34
CA ILE A 105 -9.18 4.59 4.57
C ILE A 105 -9.52 3.13 4.33
N LEU A 106 -8.55 2.32 3.88
CA LEU A 106 -8.71 0.90 3.64
C LEU A 106 -9.20 0.16 4.89
N HIS A 107 -8.62 0.45 6.06
CA HIS A 107 -9.01 -0.15 7.33
C HIS A 107 -10.45 0.18 7.73
N ILE A 108 -10.88 1.44 7.58
CA ILE A 108 -12.25 1.86 7.89
C ILE A 108 -13.22 1.17 6.93
N VAL A 109 -12.90 1.21 5.63
CA VAL A 109 -13.74 0.63 4.59
C VAL A 109 -13.91 -0.88 4.83
N LEU A 110 -12.82 -1.61 5.16
CA LEU A 110 -12.83 -3.05 5.43
C LEU A 110 -13.39 -3.44 6.80
N SER A 111 -13.73 -2.48 7.66
CA SER A 111 -14.33 -2.78 8.95
C SER A 111 -15.67 -3.51 8.77
N PRO A 112 -15.96 -4.58 9.55
CA PRO A 112 -17.23 -5.29 9.48
C PRO A 112 -18.42 -4.40 9.90
N TYR A 113 -18.15 -3.37 10.71
CA TYR A 113 -19.14 -2.41 11.19
C TYR A 113 -18.56 -1.00 11.10
N ILE A 114 -19.35 -0.07 10.56
CA ILE A 114 -19.01 1.36 10.47
C ILE A 114 -20.14 2.08 11.20
N SER A 115 -19.81 2.86 12.24
CA SER A 115 -20.80 3.70 12.91
C SER A 115 -21.21 4.86 12.00
N GLU A 116 -22.40 5.41 12.20
CA GLU A 116 -22.91 6.52 11.39
C GLU A 116 -21.96 7.74 11.45
N GLU A 117 -21.37 7.98 12.62
CA GLU A 117 -20.36 9.02 12.88
C GLU A 117 -19.05 8.85 12.09
N MET A 118 -18.71 7.63 11.66
CA MET A 118 -17.51 7.37 10.86
C MET A 118 -17.68 7.74 9.39
N THR A 119 -18.92 7.93 8.93
CA THR A 119 -19.22 8.29 7.54
C THR A 119 -18.68 9.68 7.16
N PRO A 120 -19.00 10.77 7.87
CA PRO A 120 -18.44 12.08 7.56
C PRO A 120 -16.91 12.11 7.75
N TYR A 121 -16.39 11.39 8.74
CA TYR A 121 -14.95 11.26 8.94
C TYR A 121 -14.25 10.58 7.74
N LEU A 122 -14.84 9.50 7.20
CA LEU A 122 -14.32 8.83 6.02
C LEU A 122 -14.33 9.74 4.79
N CYS A 123 -15.35 10.59 4.62
CA CYS A 123 -15.38 11.57 3.53
C CYS A 123 -14.20 12.53 3.60
N VAL A 124 -13.94 13.12 4.78
CA VAL A 124 -12.80 14.01 5.00
C VAL A 124 -11.47 13.30 4.72
N LEU A 125 -11.30 12.07 5.23
CA LEU A 125 -10.07 11.31 4.97
C LEU A 125 -9.84 11.06 3.47
N ILE A 126 -10.89 10.74 2.71
CA ILE A 126 -10.80 10.52 1.27
C ILE A 126 -10.44 11.81 0.53
N GLU A 127 -11.05 12.94 0.92
CA GLU A 127 -10.74 14.25 0.32
C GLU A 127 -9.30 14.67 0.61
N ASP A 128 -8.86 14.58 1.86
CA ASP A 128 -7.48 14.89 2.27
C ASP A 128 -6.47 14.02 1.54
N HIS A 129 -6.70 12.71 1.50
CA HIS A 129 -5.85 11.77 0.78
C HIS A 129 -5.81 12.09 -0.72
N HIS A 130 -6.96 12.39 -1.33
CA HIS A 130 -7.01 12.73 -2.75
C HIS A 130 -6.23 14.01 -3.07
N LEU A 131 -6.36 15.05 -2.24
CA LEU A 131 -5.60 16.29 -2.38
C LEU A 131 -4.09 16.05 -2.26
N MET A 132 -3.66 15.26 -1.28
CA MET A 132 -2.25 14.86 -1.13
C MET A 132 -1.78 14.07 -2.35
N PHE A 133 -2.57 13.09 -2.79
CA PHE A 133 -2.25 12.22 -3.90
C PHE A 133 -2.04 13.01 -5.20
N VAL A 134 -2.99 13.88 -5.57
CA VAL A 134 -2.88 14.70 -6.80
C VAL A 134 -1.70 15.67 -6.73
N THR A 135 -1.37 16.18 -5.54
CA THR A 135 -0.23 17.08 -5.34
C THR A 135 1.11 16.37 -5.50
N LEU A 136 1.23 15.15 -4.96
CA LEU A 136 2.46 14.36 -4.96
C LEU A 136 2.66 13.56 -6.26
N TYR A 137 1.57 13.17 -6.91
CA TYR A 137 1.55 12.36 -8.13
C TYR A 137 0.69 13.04 -9.21
N PRO A 138 1.19 14.12 -9.85
CA PRO A 138 0.42 14.90 -10.82
C PRO A 138 0.30 14.24 -12.21
N ASP A 139 1.03 13.14 -12.46
CA ASP A 139 1.07 12.39 -13.73
C ASP A 139 0.09 11.22 -13.76
#